data_AF-A0A1A6GYU5-F1
#
_entry.id   AF-A0A1A6GYU5-F1
#
_cell.length_a   1.000
_cell.length_b   1.000
_cell.length_c   1.000
_cell.angle_alpha   90.00
_cell.angle_beta   90.00
_cell.angle_gamma   90.00
#
_symmetry.space_group_name_H-M   'P 1'
#
loop_
_entity.id
_entity.type
_entity.pdbx_description
1 polymer ?
#
loop_
_entity_poly.entity_id
_entity_poly.type
_entity_poly.pdbx_seq_one_letter_code
_entity_poly.pdbx_strand_id
1 'polypeptide(L)'
;MIYSYWLKKYIRAAFPSWISPFLSTPQASGTMKWVTFLLLLFVSGTAFSRGVFRRDAHKSEIAHRFNDLGEQHFKGLVLVTLAQHLQKCPYEEHVKLVNEITEFAKTCVADESAANCDKSIQTLFGDELCSIPNLRENYGELADCCTKQEPERNECFLQHRDDNPNLPPFVRPEAEAMCTSFQENA
;
A
#
# COMPACT_ATOMS: atom_id res chain seq x y z
N MET A 1 -19.44 -26.18 14.54
CA MET A 1 -20.72 -25.44 14.62
C MET A 1 -20.60 -23.92 14.50
N ILE A 2 -19.50 -23.29 14.92
CA ILE A 2 -19.30 -21.82 14.85
C ILE A 2 -19.16 -21.32 13.40
N TYR A 3 -18.53 -22.10 12.52
CA TYR A 3 -18.37 -21.76 11.09
C TYR A 3 -19.69 -21.61 10.34
N SER A 4 -20.69 -22.44 10.65
CA SER A 4 -22.03 -22.37 10.04
C SER A 4 -22.79 -21.13 10.48
N TYR A 5 -22.57 -20.68 11.72
CA TYR A 5 -23.22 -19.48 12.26
C TYR A 5 -22.68 -18.19 11.62
N TRP A 6 -21.36 -18.11 11.43
CA TRP A 6 -20.75 -16.97 10.74
C TRP A 6 -21.09 -16.93 9.25
N LEU A 7 -21.09 -18.08 8.57
CA LEU A 7 -21.46 -18.15 7.16
C LEU A 7 -22.93 -17.75 6.93
N LYS A 8 -23.85 -18.19 7.79
CA LYS A 8 -25.27 -17.76 7.74
C LYS A 8 -25.45 -16.27 8.03
N LYS A 9 -24.63 -15.68 8.92
CA LYS A 9 -24.69 -14.25 9.24
C LYS A 9 -24.12 -13.39 8.10
N TYR A 10 -23.04 -13.85 7.46
CA TYR A 10 -22.41 -13.18 6.31
C TYR A 10 -23.31 -13.22 5.06
N ILE A 11 -23.94 -14.36 4.79
CA ILE A 11 -24.88 -14.51 3.66
C ILE A 11 -26.14 -13.64 3.88
N ARG A 12 -26.59 -13.47 5.12
CA ARG A 12 -27.77 -12.64 5.43
C ARG A 12 -27.48 -11.13 5.37
N ALA A 13 -26.22 -10.70 5.51
CA ALA A 13 -25.82 -9.30 5.42
C ALA A 13 -25.59 -8.81 3.98
N ALA A 14 -25.36 -9.72 3.03
CA ALA A 14 -25.08 -9.40 1.63
C ALA A 14 -26.33 -9.27 0.74
N PHE A 15 -27.54 -9.42 1.29
CA PHE A 15 -28.78 -9.32 0.53
C PHE A 15 -29.61 -8.11 0.98
N PRO A 16 -29.81 -7.10 0.12
CA PRO A 16 -30.77 -6.01 0.39
C PRO A 16 -32.17 -6.59 0.61
N SER A 17 -32.89 -6.05 1.61
CA SER A 17 -34.22 -6.48 2.06
C SER A 17 -35.33 -6.39 1.01
N TRP A 18 -35.03 -5.98 -0.22
CA TRP A 18 -36.00 -5.81 -1.30
C TRP A 18 -36.07 -6.99 -2.29
N ILE A 19 -35.25 -8.04 -2.11
CA ILE A 19 -35.27 -9.23 -2.99
C ILE A 19 -36.35 -10.26 -2.59
N SER A 20 -37.10 -10.00 -1.50
CA SER A 20 -38.11 -10.93 -0.97
C SER A 20 -39.33 -11.28 -1.85
N PRO A 21 -39.70 -10.62 -2.97
CA PRO A 21 -40.84 -11.09 -3.77
C PRO A 21 -40.50 -12.09 -4.89
N PHE A 22 -39.22 -12.38 -5.18
CA PHE A 22 -38.85 -13.24 -6.32
C PHE A 22 -38.92 -14.75 -6.06
N LEU A 23 -39.31 -15.19 -4.86
CA LEU A 23 -39.68 -16.59 -4.58
C LEU A 23 -41.14 -16.87 -4.98
N SER A 24 -41.53 -16.43 -6.17
CA SER A 24 -42.82 -16.78 -6.77
C SER A 24 -42.54 -17.58 -8.02
N THR A 25 -42.68 -18.90 -7.90
CA THR A 25 -42.57 -19.88 -8.99
C THR A 25 -43.39 -19.47 -10.23
N PRO A 26 -42.85 -19.65 -11.45
CA PRO A 26 -43.69 -20.00 -12.57
C PRO A 26 -43.30 -21.36 -13.16
N GLN A 27 -44.35 -22.16 -13.22
CA GLN A 27 -44.61 -23.32 -14.06
C GLN A 27 -43.89 -23.33 -15.43
N ALA A 28 -43.35 -24.51 -15.74
CA ALA A 28 -43.21 -25.16 -17.05
C ALA A 28 -42.94 -24.34 -18.33
N SER A 29 -41.84 -24.75 -18.97
CA SER A 29 -41.55 -24.82 -20.42
C SER A 29 -40.40 -23.92 -20.89
N GLY A 30 -39.32 -24.55 -21.35
CA GLY A 30 -38.16 -23.87 -21.97
C GLY A 30 -36.87 -23.99 -21.16
N THR A 31 -36.32 -25.21 -21.09
CA THR A 31 -35.04 -25.55 -20.45
C THR A 31 -33.83 -24.76 -20.96
N MET A 32 -33.88 -24.17 -22.16
CA MET A 32 -32.76 -23.39 -22.71
C MET A 32 -32.66 -21.93 -22.24
N LYS A 33 -33.72 -21.33 -21.66
CA LYS A 33 -33.70 -19.91 -21.23
C LYS A 33 -33.17 -19.70 -19.82
N TRP A 34 -33.39 -20.66 -18.92
CA TRP A 34 -32.96 -20.55 -17.52
C TRP A 34 -31.47 -20.80 -17.34
N VAL A 35 -30.92 -21.76 -18.09
CA VAL A 35 -29.47 -22.06 -18.04
C VAL A 35 -28.66 -20.88 -18.57
N THR A 36 -29.11 -20.23 -19.63
CA THR A 36 -28.48 -19.01 -20.16
C THR A 36 -28.57 -17.84 -19.18
N PHE A 37 -29.68 -17.67 -18.48
CA PHE A 37 -29.82 -16.64 -17.44
C PHE A 37 -28.89 -16.87 -16.24
N LEU A 38 -28.77 -18.12 -15.79
CA LEU A 38 -27.86 -18.49 -14.70
C LEU A 38 -26.39 -18.33 -15.09
N LEU A 39 -26.02 -18.68 -16.33
CA LEU A 39 -24.67 -18.45 -16.85
C LEU A 39 -24.35 -16.95 -16.96
N LEU A 40 -25.28 -16.12 -17.41
CA LEU A 40 -25.10 -14.67 -17.48
C LEU A 40 -24.96 -14.04 -16.09
N LEU A 41 -25.70 -14.51 -15.08
CA LEU A 41 -25.56 -14.05 -13.69
C LEU A 41 -24.21 -14.46 -13.08
N PHE A 42 -23.71 -15.67 -13.41
CA PHE A 42 -22.41 -16.13 -12.93
C PHE A 42 -21.24 -15.39 -13.60
N VAL A 43 -21.33 -15.15 -14.92
CA VAL A 43 -20.33 -14.38 -15.68
C VAL A 43 -20.35 -12.90 -15.28
N SER A 44 -21.52 -12.29 -15.07
CA SER A 44 -21.61 -10.91 -14.59
C SER A 44 -21.13 -10.78 -13.13
N GLY A 45 -21.42 -11.75 -12.26
CA GLY A 45 -20.89 -11.77 -10.89
C GLY A 45 -19.36 -11.88 -10.83
N THR A 46 -18.76 -12.67 -11.71
CA THR A 46 -17.29 -12.76 -11.83
C THR A 46 -16.66 -11.52 -12.47
N ALA A 47 -17.32 -10.91 -13.46
CA ALA A 47 -16.90 -9.63 -14.04
C ALA A 47 -17.00 -8.48 -13.03
N PHE A 48 -18.05 -8.44 -12.20
CA PHE A 48 -18.21 -7.47 -11.13
C PHE A 48 -17.16 -7.68 -10.04
N SER A 49 -16.86 -8.93 -9.68
CA SER A 49 -15.79 -9.26 -8.72
C SER A 49 -14.40 -8.84 -9.22
N ARG A 50 -14.15 -8.91 -10.53
CA ARG A 50 -12.90 -8.42 -11.16
C ARG A 50 -12.92 -6.91 -11.39
N GLY A 51 -14.10 -6.26 -11.39
CA GLY A 51 -14.29 -4.83 -11.62
C GLY A 51 -14.26 -3.95 -10.36
N VAL A 52 -14.26 -4.52 -9.15
CA VAL A 52 -14.26 -3.77 -7.88
C VAL A 52 -12.91 -3.10 -7.56
N PHE A 53 -11.87 -3.33 -8.37
CA PHE A 53 -10.61 -2.57 -8.31
C PHE A 53 -10.46 -1.48 -9.38
N ARG A 54 -11.57 -0.95 -9.91
CA ARG A 54 -11.55 0.51 -10.18
C ARG A 54 -11.60 1.20 -8.81
N ARG A 55 -10.49 1.15 -8.06
CA ARG A 55 -10.18 2.27 -7.18
C ARG A 55 -10.12 3.45 -8.12
N ASP A 56 -10.99 4.43 -7.93
CA ASP A 56 -10.76 5.74 -8.51
C ASP A 56 -9.29 6.05 -8.22
N ALA A 57 -8.47 6.14 -9.27
CA ALA A 57 -7.08 6.53 -9.09
C ALA A 57 -7.16 7.93 -8.49
N HIS A 58 -6.91 8.03 -7.19
CA HIS A 58 -6.94 9.31 -6.50
C HIS A 58 -6.04 10.25 -7.29
N LYS A 59 -6.52 11.46 -7.55
CA LYS A 59 -5.76 12.46 -8.32
C LYS A 59 -4.36 12.65 -7.72
N SER A 60 -4.24 12.53 -6.39
CA SER A 60 -2.97 12.29 -5.72
C SER A 60 -3.04 11.15 -4.72
N GLU A 61 -2.31 10.05 -4.98
CA GLU A 61 -2.26 8.90 -4.06
C GLU A 61 -1.56 9.27 -2.74
N ILE A 62 -0.47 10.05 -2.81
CA ILE A 62 0.29 10.44 -1.63
C ILE A 62 -0.51 11.38 -0.71
N ALA A 63 -1.26 12.34 -1.28
CA ALA A 63 -2.13 13.22 -0.50
C ALA A 63 -3.23 12.43 0.20
N HIS A 64 -3.83 11.47 -0.49
CA HIS A 64 -4.84 10.58 0.09
C HIS A 64 -4.27 9.78 1.27
N ARG A 65 -3.10 9.15 1.12
CA ARG A 65 -2.47 8.39 2.21
C ARG A 65 -2.07 9.28 3.38
N PHE A 66 -1.57 10.47 3.10
CA PHE A 66 -1.21 11.43 4.15
C PHE A 66 -2.43 11.82 4.99
N ASN A 67 -3.55 12.14 4.34
CA ASN A 67 -4.80 12.49 5.01
C ASN A 67 -5.41 11.31 5.79
N ASP A 68 -5.38 10.10 5.24
CA ASP A 68 -5.91 8.89 5.90
C ASP A 68 -5.15 8.54 7.19
N LEU A 69 -3.82 8.62 7.13
CA LEU A 69 -2.93 8.14 8.19
C LEU A 69 -2.66 9.22 9.24
N GLY A 70 -2.65 10.49 8.83
CA GLY A 70 -2.09 11.58 9.61
C GLY A 70 -0.56 11.58 9.63
N GLU A 71 0.02 12.73 9.96
CA GLU A 71 1.46 12.98 9.79
C GLU A 71 2.35 12.00 10.57
N GLN A 72 2.02 11.68 11.83
CA GLN A 72 2.85 10.79 12.64
C GLN A 72 2.93 9.37 12.07
N HIS A 73 1.79 8.78 11.69
CA HIS A 73 1.77 7.43 11.13
C HIS A 73 2.35 7.39 9.72
N PHE A 74 2.12 8.44 8.92
CA PHE A 74 2.76 8.58 7.61
C PHE A 74 4.28 8.59 7.73
N LYS A 75 4.84 9.45 8.61
CA LYS A 75 6.30 9.50 8.87
C LYS A 75 6.85 8.16 9.32
N GLY A 76 6.17 7.48 10.24
CA GLY A 76 6.59 6.16 10.71
C GLY A 76 6.62 5.09 9.61
N LEU A 77 5.60 5.06 8.73
CA LEU A 77 5.56 4.10 7.62
C LEU A 77 6.61 4.41 6.55
N VAL A 78 6.84 5.68 6.24
CA VAL A 78 7.91 6.10 5.32
C VAL A 78 9.27 5.70 5.89
N LEU A 79 9.52 5.94 7.19
CA LEU A 79 10.76 5.55 7.86
C LEU A 79 11.01 4.04 7.78
N VAL A 80 10.01 3.23 8.09
CA VAL A 80 10.12 1.76 7.97
C VAL A 80 10.40 1.35 6.52
N THR A 81 9.73 1.97 5.56
CA THR A 81 9.90 1.65 4.14
C THR A 81 11.29 1.98 3.65
N LEU A 82 11.84 3.14 4.03
CA LEU A 82 13.21 3.53 3.72
C LEU A 82 14.23 2.60 4.38
N ALA A 83 14.10 2.34 5.69
CA ALA A 83 15.02 1.47 6.42
C ALA A 83 15.07 0.04 5.86
N GLN A 84 13.96 -0.46 5.30
CA GLN A 84 13.93 -1.77 4.67
C GLN A 84 14.59 -1.78 3.27
N HIS A 85 14.53 -0.69 2.51
CA HIS A 85 15.19 -0.61 1.19
C HIS A 85 16.65 -0.18 1.28
N LEU A 86 17.00 0.61 2.29
CA LEU A 86 18.31 1.22 2.50
C LEU A 86 18.89 0.76 3.84
N GLN A 87 19.03 -0.55 4.02
CA GLN A 87 19.36 -1.19 5.31
C GLN A 87 20.72 -0.79 5.89
N LYS A 88 21.60 -0.20 5.07
CA LYS A 88 22.93 0.28 5.46
C LYS A 88 22.99 1.81 5.67
N CYS A 89 21.88 2.53 5.47
CA CYS A 89 21.82 3.97 5.68
C CYS A 89 21.82 4.30 7.17
N PRO A 90 22.56 5.33 7.63
CA PRO A 90 22.43 5.84 8.98
C PRO A 90 21.02 6.42 9.22
N TYR A 91 20.61 6.42 10.49
CA TYR A 91 19.27 6.86 10.90
C TYR A 91 18.98 8.32 10.52
N GLU A 92 19.98 9.19 10.65
CA GLU A 92 19.86 10.63 10.38
C GLU A 92 19.53 10.91 8.92
N GLU A 93 20.09 10.12 7.99
CA GLU A 93 19.78 10.23 6.56
C GLU A 93 18.35 9.74 6.25
N HIS A 94 17.90 8.67 6.92
CA HIS A 94 16.49 8.29 6.82
C HIS A 94 15.55 9.39 7.32
N VAL A 95 15.86 10.05 8.43
CA VAL A 95 15.03 11.14 8.98
C VAL A 95 14.93 12.32 8.00
N LYS A 96 16.02 12.67 7.29
CA LYS A 96 15.98 13.71 6.25
C LYS A 96 15.02 13.34 5.12
N LEU A 97 15.17 12.15 4.56
CA LEU A 97 14.30 11.63 3.48
C LEU A 97 12.83 11.57 3.91
N VAL A 98 12.56 11.13 5.15
CA VAL A 98 11.21 11.12 5.73
C VAL A 98 10.61 12.54 5.75
N ASN A 99 11.39 13.54 6.15
CA ASN A 99 10.93 14.92 6.19
C ASN A 99 10.68 15.47 4.79
N GLU A 100 11.56 15.21 3.82
CA GLU A 100 11.40 15.62 2.42
C GLU A 100 10.12 15.03 1.81
N ILE A 101 9.90 13.72 1.96
CA ILE A 101 8.68 13.04 1.50
C ILE A 101 7.44 13.60 2.21
N THR A 102 7.54 13.92 3.50
CA THR A 102 6.42 14.49 4.28
C THR A 102 6.07 15.90 3.79
N GLU A 103 7.05 16.77 3.56
CA GLU A 103 6.80 18.12 3.03
C GLU A 103 6.25 18.08 1.61
N PHE A 104 6.70 17.13 0.79
CA PHE A 104 6.11 16.87 -0.51
C PHE A 104 4.65 16.42 -0.40
N ALA A 105 4.35 15.49 0.53
CA ALA A 105 2.97 15.06 0.78
C ALA A 105 2.07 16.23 1.23
N LYS A 106 2.56 17.10 2.12
CA LYS A 106 1.83 18.32 2.54
C LYS A 106 1.55 19.25 1.37
N THR A 107 2.51 19.40 0.45
CA THR A 107 2.33 20.19 -0.78
C THR A 107 1.21 19.60 -1.64
N CYS A 108 1.17 18.29 -1.82
CA CYS A 108 0.11 17.62 -2.57
C CYS A 108 -1.26 17.65 -1.89
N VAL A 109 -1.30 17.69 -0.55
CA VAL A 109 -2.55 17.91 0.20
C VAL A 109 -3.07 19.34 0.00
N ALA A 110 -2.16 20.33 -0.09
CA ALA A 110 -2.55 21.72 -0.33
C ALA A 110 -3.03 21.97 -1.76
N ASP A 111 -2.39 21.32 -2.75
CA ASP A 111 -2.79 21.35 -4.15
C ASP A 111 -2.50 20.00 -4.83
N GLU A 112 -3.53 19.18 -5.02
CA GLU A 112 -3.41 17.88 -5.70
C GLU A 112 -3.04 18.01 -7.20
N SER A 113 -3.06 19.21 -7.78
CA SER A 113 -2.59 19.49 -9.15
C SER A 113 -1.13 19.94 -9.21
N ALA A 114 -0.46 20.11 -8.08
CA ALA A 114 0.94 20.46 -8.05
C ALA A 114 1.79 19.40 -8.74
N ALA A 115 2.97 19.80 -9.22
CA ALA A 115 3.85 18.92 -9.99
C ALA A 115 4.18 17.65 -9.21
N ASN A 116 4.11 16.50 -9.89
CA ASN A 116 4.39 15.16 -9.37
C ASN A 116 3.36 14.60 -8.37
N CYS A 117 2.32 15.34 -8.00
CA CYS A 117 1.31 14.82 -7.06
C CYS A 117 0.43 13.71 -7.63
N ASP A 118 0.36 13.61 -8.95
CA ASP A 118 -0.36 12.59 -9.72
C ASP A 118 0.42 11.26 -9.88
N LYS A 119 1.70 11.25 -9.50
CA LYS A 119 2.53 10.06 -9.55
C LYS A 119 2.07 9.02 -8.53
N SER A 120 2.26 7.75 -8.88
CA SER A 120 2.09 6.65 -7.93
C SER A 120 3.13 6.73 -6.81
N ILE A 121 2.81 6.17 -5.63
CA ILE A 121 3.75 6.11 -4.51
C ILE A 121 5.06 5.41 -4.90
N GLN A 122 4.99 4.37 -5.73
CA GLN A 122 6.19 3.64 -6.19
C GLN A 122 7.10 4.53 -7.05
N THR A 123 6.50 5.33 -7.93
CA THR A 123 7.27 6.27 -8.76
C THR A 123 7.95 7.33 -7.89
N LEU A 124 7.22 7.93 -6.95
CA LEU A 124 7.76 8.93 -6.03
C LEU A 124 8.89 8.37 -5.16
N PHE A 125 8.66 7.19 -4.59
CA PHE A 125 9.65 6.52 -3.75
C PHE A 125 10.90 6.12 -4.53
N GLY A 126 10.73 5.57 -5.75
CA GLY A 126 11.85 5.26 -6.62
C GLY A 126 12.63 6.49 -7.08
N ASP A 127 11.94 7.60 -7.36
CA ASP A 127 12.60 8.88 -7.70
C ASP A 127 13.44 9.38 -6.52
N GLU A 128 12.92 9.30 -5.29
CA GLU A 128 13.61 9.70 -4.07
C GLU A 128 14.83 8.82 -3.75
N LEU A 129 14.71 7.50 -3.91
CA LEU A 129 15.85 6.60 -3.76
C LEU A 129 16.97 6.94 -4.76
N CYS A 130 16.59 7.32 -5.98
CA CYS A 130 17.53 7.65 -7.05
C CYS A 130 18.13 9.06 -6.93
N SER A 131 17.57 9.95 -6.11
CA SER A 131 18.18 11.26 -5.80
C SER A 131 19.23 11.21 -4.69
N ILE A 132 19.36 10.08 -3.99
CA ILE A 132 20.34 9.93 -2.92
C ILE A 132 21.76 10.11 -3.48
N PRO A 133 22.55 11.06 -2.93
CA PRO A 133 23.93 11.26 -3.38
C PRO A 133 24.77 10.01 -3.08
N ASN A 134 25.66 9.67 -4.01
CA ASN A 134 26.56 8.54 -3.90
C ASN A 134 25.85 7.19 -3.68
N LEU A 135 24.60 7.03 -4.16
CA LEU A 135 23.85 5.77 -4.08
C LEU A 135 24.66 4.58 -4.60
N ARG A 136 25.37 4.75 -5.71
CA ARG A 136 26.26 3.71 -6.27
C ARG A 136 27.39 3.32 -5.33
N GLU A 137 28.02 4.28 -4.66
CA GLU A 137 29.15 4.03 -3.76
C GLU A 137 28.68 3.28 -2.49
N ASN A 138 27.50 3.64 -1.99
CA ASN A 138 26.95 3.10 -0.75
C ASN A 138 26.15 1.79 -0.94
N TYR A 139 25.50 1.61 -2.10
CA TYR A 139 24.54 0.53 -2.34
C TYR A 139 24.81 -0.30 -3.61
N GLY A 140 25.87 0.00 -4.37
CA GLY A 140 26.34 -0.84 -5.47
C GLY A 140 25.31 -1.02 -6.58
N GLU A 141 24.92 -2.27 -6.83
CA GLU A 141 23.98 -2.68 -7.89
C GLU A 141 22.56 -2.11 -7.70
N LEU A 142 22.19 -1.68 -6.48
CA LEU A 142 20.92 -1.00 -6.25
C LEU A 142 20.79 0.29 -7.08
N ALA A 143 21.90 0.97 -7.35
CA ALA A 143 21.89 2.14 -8.23
C ALA A 143 21.54 1.80 -9.69
N ASP A 144 21.73 0.55 -10.13
CA ASP A 144 21.34 0.11 -11.47
C ASP A 144 19.81 0.03 -11.63
N CYS A 145 19.07 -0.11 -10.52
CA CYS A 145 17.61 -0.04 -10.53
C CYS A 145 17.11 1.33 -11.03
N CYS A 146 17.85 2.41 -10.81
CA CYS A 146 17.48 3.76 -11.25
C CYS A 146 17.46 3.94 -12.77
N THR A 147 18.04 3.00 -13.52
CA THR A 147 17.98 3.01 -15.00
C THR A 147 16.69 2.41 -15.56
N LYS A 148 15.89 1.76 -14.71
CA LYS A 148 14.63 1.09 -15.07
C LYS A 148 13.45 2.04 -14.90
N GLN A 149 12.33 1.71 -15.55
CA GLN A 149 11.05 2.40 -15.35
C GLN A 149 10.12 1.55 -14.48
N GLU A 150 9.09 2.15 -13.90
CA GLU A 150 8.06 1.39 -13.18
C GLU A 150 7.26 0.48 -14.13
N PRO A 151 6.89 -0.75 -13.70
CA PRO A 151 7.05 -1.34 -12.36
C PRO A 151 8.40 -2.06 -12.13
N GLU A 152 9.22 -2.20 -13.18
CA GLU A 152 10.48 -2.96 -13.14
C GLU A 152 11.51 -2.36 -12.17
N ARG A 153 11.46 -1.03 -12.00
CA ARG A 153 12.29 -0.31 -11.02
C ARG A 153 11.95 -0.72 -9.59
N ASN A 154 10.68 -0.68 -9.20
CA ASN A 154 10.25 -1.17 -7.89
C ASN A 154 10.59 -2.65 -7.69
N GLU A 155 10.35 -3.51 -8.68
CA GLU A 155 10.73 -4.92 -8.60
C GLU A 155 12.25 -5.11 -8.39
N CYS A 156 13.06 -4.31 -9.05
CA CYS A 156 14.52 -4.29 -8.87
C CYS A 156 14.90 -3.89 -7.43
N PHE A 157 14.31 -2.84 -6.86
CA PHE A 157 14.57 -2.45 -5.48
C PHE A 157 14.17 -3.54 -4.48
N LEU A 158 13.05 -4.22 -4.72
CA LEU A 158 12.60 -5.33 -3.87
C LEU A 158 13.57 -6.53 -3.90
N GLN A 159 14.19 -6.81 -5.05
CA GLN A 159 15.20 -7.87 -5.18
C GLN A 159 16.49 -7.59 -4.40
N HIS A 160 16.79 -6.31 -4.12
CA HIS A 160 17.98 -5.90 -3.38
C HIS A 160 17.76 -5.83 -1.86
N ARG A 161 16.54 -6.08 -1.37
CA ARG A 161 16.28 -6.21 0.06
C ARG A 161 16.97 -7.48 0.58
N ASP A 162 17.80 -7.32 1.59
CA ASP A 162 18.47 -8.44 2.26
C ASP A 162 17.60 -8.91 3.44
N ASP A 163 17.07 -10.13 3.38
CA ASP A 163 16.28 -10.71 4.47
C ASP A 163 17.15 -11.04 5.71
N ASN A 164 18.47 -11.15 5.54
CA ASN A 164 19.41 -11.43 6.60
C ASN A 164 20.65 -10.52 6.50
N PRO A 165 20.46 -9.19 6.67
CA PRO A 165 21.54 -8.25 6.53
C PRO A 165 22.57 -8.50 7.62
N ASN A 166 23.85 -8.51 7.25
CA ASN A 166 24.97 -8.69 8.19
C ASN A 166 25.20 -7.41 9.02
N LEU A 167 24.19 -7.02 9.80
CA LEU A 167 24.24 -5.89 10.72
C LEU A 167 24.80 -6.34 12.07
N PRO A 168 25.46 -5.44 12.82
CA PRO A 168 25.83 -5.71 14.21
C PRO A 168 24.59 -6.13 15.02
N PRO A 169 24.71 -7.10 15.94
CA PRO A 169 23.58 -7.50 16.78
C PRO A 169 23.09 -6.31 17.58
N PHE A 170 21.77 -6.16 17.68
CA PHE A 170 21.17 -5.11 18.51
C PHE A 170 21.54 -5.33 19.97
N VAL A 171 22.31 -4.41 20.54
CA VAL A 171 22.63 -4.38 21.96
C VAL A 171 21.65 -3.44 22.63
N ARG A 172 20.80 -3.98 23.51
CA ARG A 172 19.87 -3.16 24.28
C ARG A 172 20.66 -2.28 25.27
N PRO A 173 20.53 -0.95 25.22
CA PRO A 173 21.14 -0.07 26.21
C PRO A 173 20.58 -0.33 27.61
N GLU A 174 21.27 0.17 28.64
CA GLU A 174 20.77 0.12 30.01
C GLU A 174 19.47 0.91 30.17
N ALA A 175 18.65 0.52 31.16
CA ALA A 175 17.34 1.14 31.38
C ALA A 175 17.44 2.66 31.60
N GLU A 176 18.45 3.11 32.36
CA GLU A 176 18.69 4.53 32.62
C GLU A 176 19.02 5.28 31.32
N ALA A 177 19.90 4.74 30.47
CA ALA A 177 20.23 5.34 29.17
C ALA A 177 19.01 5.44 28.24
N MET A 178 18.15 4.41 28.21
CA MET A 178 16.89 4.44 27.44
C MET A 178 15.93 5.51 27.97
N CYS A 179 15.78 5.63 29.28
CA CYS A 179 14.94 6.67 29.89
C CYS A 179 15.45 8.08 29.60
N THR A 180 16.77 8.31 29.68
CA THR A 180 17.39 9.59 29.35
C THR A 180 17.13 9.97 27.89
N SER A 181 17.43 9.06 26.96
CA SER A 181 17.21 9.29 25.52
C SER A 181 15.74 9.55 25.20
N PHE A 182 14.81 8.85 25.86
CA PHE A 182 13.38 9.08 25.71
C PHE A 182 12.98 10.49 26.19
N GLN A 183 13.49 10.94 27.35
CA GLN A 183 13.16 12.25 27.91
C GLN A 183 13.73 13.42 27.09
N GLU A 184 14.93 13.26 26.51
CA GLU A 184 15.57 14.28 25.68
C GLU A 184 14.81 14.55 24.36
N ASN A 185 14.01 13.57 23.90
CA ASN A 185 13.31 13.61 22.61
C ASN A 185 11.77 13.46 22.78
N ALA A 186 11.25 13.66 24.00
CA ALA A 186 9.83 13.54 24.34
C ALA A 186 8.99 14.75 23.91
#